data_AF-A0A2H9LA50-F1
#
_entry.id   AF-A0A2H9LA50-F1
#
_cell.length_a   1.000
_cell.length_b   1.000
_cell.length_c   1.000
_cell.angle_alpha   90.00
_cell.angle_beta   90.00
_cell.angle_gamma   90.00
#
_symmetry.space_group_name_H-M   'P 1'
#
loop_
_entity.id
_entity.type
_entity.pdbx_description
1 polymer ?
#
loop_
_entity_poly.entity_id
_entity_poly.type
_entity_poly.pdbx_seq_one_letter_code
_entity_poly.pdbx_strand_id
1 'polypeptide(L)' 'MAQKKAEIRVFVDGVPLKIVDDLIGIMGNTRSEVVRTILQEWFHANIEKMEDWKKHRAEAAAKGYVPRKPDVR' A
#
# COMPACT_ATOMS: atom_id res chain seq x y z
N MET A 1 -11.37 -1.40 23.26
CA MET A 1 -10.48 -0.23 23.15
C MET A 1 -10.53 0.27 21.71
N ALA A 2 -10.88 1.53 21.46
CA ALA A 2 -10.94 2.06 20.11
C ALA A 2 -9.52 2.11 19.53
N GLN A 3 -9.32 1.49 18.37
CA GLN A 3 -8.04 1.50 17.66
C GLN A 3 -7.68 2.95 17.32
N LYS A 4 -6.63 3.49 17.97
CA LYS A 4 -6.17 4.85 17.72
C LYS A 4 -5.70 4.94 16.27
N LYS A 5 -6.26 5.87 15.51
CA LYS A 5 -5.80 6.19 14.16
C LYS A 5 -4.41 6.81 14.27
N ALA A 6 -3.46 6.31 13.47
CA ALA A 6 -2.14 6.91 13.35
C ALA A 6 -2.17 8.06 12.32
N GLU A 7 -1.48 9.16 12.61
CA GLU A 7 -1.23 10.22 11.64
C GLU A 7 0.02 9.87 10.82
N ILE A 8 -0.06 10.03 9.50
CA ILE A 8 1.06 9.84 8.57
C ILE A 8 1.22 11.14 7.79
N ARG A 9 2.46 11.63 7.68
CA ARG A 9 2.81 12.77 6.84
C ARG A 9 3.52 12.29 5.59
N VAL A 10 3.05 12.77 4.43
CA VAL A 10 3.61 12.44 3.12
C VAL A 10 3.73 13.71 2.29
N PHE A 11 4.75 13.75 1.45
CA PHE A 11 4.89 14.78 0.42
C PHE A 11 4.44 14.17 -0.91
N VAL A 12 3.61 14.89 -1.64
CA VAL A 12 2.97 14.41 -2.86
C VAL A 12 3.16 15.47 -3.94
N ASP A 13 3.62 15.04 -5.12
CA ASP A 13 3.81 15.93 -6.25
C ASP A 13 2.48 16.51 -6.77
N GLY A 14 2.56 17.61 -7.50
CA GLY A 14 1.38 18.39 -7.89
C GLY A 14 0.34 17.61 -8.70
N VAL A 15 0.76 16.75 -9.63
CA VAL A 15 -0.17 15.95 -10.45
C VAL A 15 -0.93 14.92 -9.59
N PRO A 16 -0.28 14.06 -8.80
CA PRO A 16 -1.01 13.16 -7.89
C PRO A 16 -1.87 13.91 -6.86
N LEU A 17 -1.41 15.06 -6.34
CA LEU A 17 -2.22 15.87 -5.41
C LEU A 17 -3.50 16.38 -6.09
N LYS A 18 -3.39 16.83 -7.35
CA LYS A 18 -4.54 17.28 -8.13
C LYS A 18 -5.57 16.16 -8.35
N ILE A 19 -5.10 14.94 -8.64
CA ILE A 19 -5.96 13.76 -8.76
C ILE A 19 -6.71 13.50 -7.44
N VAL A 20 -6.01 13.58 -6.30
CA VAL A 20 -6.66 13.42 -4.98
C VAL A 20 -7.74 14.48 -4.76
N ASP A 21 -7.47 15.73 -5.12
CA ASP A 21 -8.43 16.83 -4.99
C ASP A 21 -9.66 16.64 -5.88
N ASP A 22 -9.48 16.16 -7.11
CA ASP A 22 -10.57 15.91 -8.06
C ASP A 22 -11.48 14.74 -7.65
N LEU A 23 -10.99 13.84 -6.80
CA LEU A 23 -11.74 12.72 -6.26
C LEU A 23 -12.52 13.05 -4.97
N ILE A 24 -12.38 14.28 -4.45
CA ILE A 24 -13.19 14.76 -3.32
C ILE A 24 -14.65 14.88 -3.76
N GLY A 25 -15.56 14.40 -2.91
CA GLY A 25 -17.00 14.27 -3.20
C GLY A 25 -17.36 12.97 -3.93
N ILE A 26 -16.39 12.28 -4.54
CA ILE A 26 -16.58 10.97 -5.18
C ILE A 26 -16.14 9.84 -4.25
N MET A 27 -14.89 9.91 -3.76
CA MET A 27 -14.27 8.84 -2.95
C MET A 27 -14.12 9.19 -1.46
N GLY A 28 -14.55 10.39 -1.06
CA GLY A 28 -14.46 10.90 0.31
C GLY A 28 -14.69 12.41 0.37
N ASN A 29 -14.90 12.95 1.57
CA ASN A 29 -15.15 14.39 1.77
C ASN A 29 -13.89 15.18 2.12
N THR A 30 -12.78 14.50 2.42
CA THR A 30 -11.48 15.10 2.70
C THR A 30 -10.37 14.36 1.95
N ARG A 31 -9.22 15.02 1.73
CA ARG A 31 -8.02 14.37 1.16
C ARG A 31 -7.66 13.07 1.91
N SER A 32 -7.71 13.09 3.23
CA SER A 32 -7.40 11.91 4.06
C SER A 32 -8.42 10.78 3.88
N GLU A 33 -9.68 11.09 3.61
CA GLU A 33 -10.68 10.07 3.27
C GLU A 33 -10.42 9.49 1.89
N VAL A 34 -10.23 10.34 0.88
CA VAL A 34 -9.91 9.91 -0.48
C VAL A 34 -8.67 9.01 -0.51
N VAL A 35 -7.58 9.42 0.14
CA VAL A 35 -6.34 8.62 0.22
C VAL A 35 -6.58 7.28 0.92
N ARG A 36 -7.37 7.25 2.00
CA ARG A 36 -7.71 5.98 2.69
C ARG A 36 -8.54 5.06 1.80
N THR A 37 -9.51 5.60 1.06
CA THR A 37 -10.33 4.84 0.12
C THR A 37 -9.46 4.26 -1.00
N ILE A 38 -8.59 5.06 -1.61
CA ILE A 38 -7.64 4.60 -2.65
C ILE A 38 -6.76 3.47 -2.11
N LEU A 39 -6.18 3.63 -0.91
CA LEU A 39 -5.36 2.59 -0.31
C LEU A 39 -6.17 1.32 -0.05
N GLN A 40 -7.39 1.45 0.46
CA GLN A 40 -8.27 0.32 0.72
C GLN A 40 -8.60 -0.43 -0.58
N GLU A 41 -8.98 0.26 -1.66
CA GLU A 41 -9.25 -0.35 -2.95
C GLU A 41 -8.02 -1.03 -3.53
N TRP A 42 -6.85 -0.37 -3.43
CA TRP A 42 -5.60 -0.96 -3.87
C TRP A 42 -5.28 -2.24 -3.10
N PHE A 43 -5.46 -2.25 -1.77
CA PHE A 43 -5.28 -3.47 -0.97
C PHE A 43 -6.26 -4.55 -1.39
N HIS A 44 -7.55 -4.26 -1.57
CA HIS A 44 -8.52 -5.28 -1.99
C HIS A 44 -8.17 -5.87 -3.37
N ALA A 45 -7.72 -5.04 -4.31
CA ALA A 45 -7.36 -5.48 -5.65
C ALA A 45 -6.03 -6.26 -5.72
N ASN A 46 -5.17 -6.13 -4.70
CA ASN A 46 -3.79 -6.64 -4.75
C ASN A 46 -3.41 -7.57 -3.58
N ILE A 47 -4.24 -7.74 -2.56
CA ILE A 47 -3.95 -8.59 -1.39
C ILE A 47 -3.64 -10.02 -1.82
N GLU A 48 -4.46 -10.59 -2.70
CA GLU A 48 -4.25 -11.97 -3.19
C GLU A 48 -2.93 -12.08 -3.96
N LYS A 49 -2.65 -11.12 -4.84
CA LYS A 49 -1.39 -11.06 -5.60
C LYS A 49 -0.17 -10.88 -4.69
N MET A 50 -0.30 -10.12 -3.60
CA MET A 50 0.78 -9.92 -2.64
C MET A 50 1.07 -11.21 -1.85
N GLU A 51 0.04 -11.94 -1.44
CA GLU A 51 0.21 -13.25 -0.79
C GLU A 51 0.83 -14.27 -1.75
N ASP A 52 0.39 -14.29 -3.01
CA ASP A 52 0.97 -15.14 -4.05
C ASP A 52 2.45 -14.78 -4.31
N TRP A 53 2.79 -13.49 -4.38
CA TRP A 53 4.18 -13.06 -4.53
C TRP A 53 5.05 -13.44 -3.32
N LYS A 54 4.53 -13.31 -2.09
CA LYS A 54 5.24 -13.77 -0.90
C LYS A 54 5.47 -15.28 -0.95
N LYS A 55 4.46 -16.05 -1.33
CA LYS A 55 4.53 -17.50 -1.47
C LYS A 55 5.54 -17.92 -2.54
N HIS A 56 5.45 -17.36 -3.75
CA HIS A 56 6.39 -17.64 -4.82
C HIS A 56 7.82 -17.22 -4.47
N ARG A 57 8.00 -16.11 -3.75
CA ARG A 57 9.32 -15.72 -3.24
C ARG A 57 9.86 -16.72 -2.22
N ALA A 58 9.01 -17.20 -1.31
CA ALA A 58 9.39 -18.23 -0.34
C ALA A 58 9.75 -19.55 -1.02
N GLU A 59 8.99 -19.97 -2.02
CA GLU A 59 9.28 -21.16 -2.85
C GLU A 59 10.58 -20.98 -3.65
N ALA A 60 10.79 -19.81 -4.25
CA ALA A 60 12.01 -19.49 -4.99
C ALA A 60 13.25 -19.47 -4.08
N ALA A 61 13.11 -18.95 -2.85
CA ALA A 61 14.16 -19.00 -1.83
C ALA A 61 14.43 -20.44 -1.36
N ALA A 62 13.39 -21.25 -1.14
CA ALA A 62 13.54 -22.66 -0.75
C ALA A 62 14.22 -23.50 -1.84
N LYS A 63 13.97 -23.18 -3.12
CA LYS A 63 14.59 -23.84 -4.28
C LYS A 63 15.95 -23.23 -4.68
N GLY A 64 16.44 -22.21 -3.98
CA GLY A 64 17.76 -21.61 -4.21
C GLY A 64 17.85 -20.62 -5.39
N TYR A 65 16.72 -20.19 -5.97
CA TYR A 65 16.70 -19.24 -7.08
C TYR A 65 16.92 -17.78 -6.65
N VAL A 66 16.84 -17.48 -5.35
CA VAL A 66 17.04 -16.13 -4.81
C VAL A 66 18.16 -16.18 -3.77
N PRO A 67 19.20 -15.34 -3.87
CA PRO A 67 20.23 -15.27 -2.85
C PRO A 67 19.59 -14.85 -1.52
N ARG A 68 19.90 -15.58 -0.43
CA ARG A 68 19.56 -15.13 0.93
C ARG A 68 20.15 -13.73 1.09
N LYS A 69 19.32 -12.75 1.46
CA LYS A 69 19.83 -11.42 1.79
C LYS A 69 20.95 -11.59 2.82
N PRO A 70 22.11 -10.92 2.65
CA PRO A 70 23.11 -10.90 3.71
C PRO A 70 22.50 -10.25 4.95
N ASP A 71 22.69 -10.88 6.11
CA ASP A 71 22.38 -10.30 7.41
C ASP A 71 23.17 -8.99 7.54
N VAL A 72 22.47 -7.85 7.49
CA VAL A 72 23.05 -6.57 7.85
C VAL A 72 23.03 -6.53 9.38
N ARG A 73 24.19 -6.83 9.96
CA ARG A 73 24.49 -6.68 11.39
C ARG A 73 24.44 -5.22 11.82
#